data_AF-A0A8T5MJW9-F1
#
_entry.id   AF-A0A8T5MJW9-F1
#
_cell.length_a   1.000
_cell.length_b   1.000
_cell.length_c   1.000
_cell.angle_alpha   90.00
_cell.angle_beta   90.00
_cell.angle_gamma   90.00
#
_symmetry.space_group_name_H-M   'P 1'
#
loop_
_entity.id
_entity.type
_entity.pdbx_description
1 polymer ?
#
loop_
_entity_poly.entity_id
_entity_poly.type
_entity_poly.pdbx_seq_one_letter_code
_entity_poly.pdbx_strand_id
1 'polypeptide(L)'
;METSYKVVLDTNFIMIPFQFGVDIKAELDRILGFRYELCIPESVLKELEGISKEKSKSGRAARASLEMKKDLTVIPGNGNADDALLALASKDTIICTNDKVLKEKIKRKGAPLIYLRQKKYLALD
;
A
#
# COMPACT_ATOMS: atom_id res chain seq x y z
N MET A 1 25.70 4.47 0.29
CA MET A 1 24.36 4.66 0.88
C MET A 1 23.54 3.47 0.41
N GLU A 2 23.13 2.61 1.33
CA GLU A 2 22.30 1.44 1.01
C GLU A 2 20.92 1.98 0.60
N THR A 3 20.62 1.97 -0.70
CA THR A 3 19.35 2.51 -1.22
C THR A 3 18.22 1.56 -0.79
N SER A 4 17.46 1.95 0.23
CA SER A 4 16.26 1.21 0.63
C SER A 4 15.15 1.55 -0.37
N TYR A 5 14.58 0.52 -1.02
CA TYR A 5 13.43 0.71 -1.90
C TYR A 5 12.23 1.20 -1.08
N LYS A 6 11.40 2.06 -1.66
CA LYS A 6 10.14 2.47 -1.03
C LYS A 6 9.02 1.54 -1.45
N VAL A 7 8.28 1.01 -0.47
CA VAL A 7 7.08 0.20 -0.69
C VAL A 7 5.89 1.04 -0.25
N VAL A 8 5.17 1.59 -1.21
CA VAL A 8 4.08 2.54 -0.95
C VAL A 8 2.74 1.81 -0.96
N LEU A 9 2.03 1.88 0.17
CA LEU A 9 0.77 1.19 0.37
C LEU A 9 -0.42 2.08 0.00
N ASP A 10 -1.37 1.50 -0.72
CA ASP A 10 -2.71 2.02 -0.96
C ASP A 10 -3.65 1.75 0.24
N THR A 11 -4.75 2.50 0.34
CA THR A 11 -5.76 2.41 1.41
C THR A 11 -6.34 1.00 1.55
N ASN A 12 -6.66 0.35 0.43
CA ASN A 12 -7.16 -1.03 0.45
C ASN A 12 -6.07 -2.04 0.81
N PHE A 13 -4.81 -1.72 0.52
CA PHE A 13 -3.70 -2.63 0.75
C PHE A 13 -3.32 -2.68 2.23
N ILE A 14 -3.28 -1.55 2.93
CA ILE A 14 -3.01 -1.51 4.38
C ILE A 14 -4.09 -2.25 5.19
N MET A 15 -5.33 -2.34 4.68
CA MET A 15 -6.43 -3.06 5.33
C MET A 15 -6.39 -4.59 5.18
N ILE A 16 -5.50 -5.13 4.33
CA ILE A 16 -5.42 -6.57 4.01
C ILE A 16 -5.34 -7.47 5.25
N PRO A 17 -4.49 -7.20 6.27
CA PRO A 17 -4.38 -8.08 7.44
C PRO A 17 -5.72 -8.27 8.16
N PHE A 18 -6.52 -7.21 8.24
CA PHE A 18 -7.78 -7.22 8.97
C PHE A 18 -8.97 -7.72 8.12
N GLN A 19 -8.84 -7.66 6.80
CA GLN A 19 -9.88 -8.15 5.89
C GLN A 19 -9.70 -9.62 5.51
N PHE A 20 -8.46 -10.08 5.38
CA PHE A 20 -8.13 -11.40 4.82
C PHE A 20 -7.21 -12.25 5.71
N GLY A 21 -6.71 -11.71 6.83
CA GLY A 21 -5.80 -12.44 7.72
C GLY A 21 -4.41 -12.69 7.13
N VAL A 22 -4.00 -11.88 6.15
CA VAL A 22 -2.70 -11.99 5.48
C VAL A 22 -1.71 -11.02 6.13
N ASP A 23 -0.59 -11.55 6.62
CA ASP A 23 0.51 -10.74 7.13
C ASP A 23 1.27 -10.10 5.97
N ILE A 24 0.98 -8.82 5.70
CA ILE A 24 1.59 -8.09 4.59
C ILE A 24 3.10 -7.96 4.76
N LYS A 25 3.61 -7.83 5.99
CA LYS A 25 5.04 -7.63 6.22
C LYS A 25 5.79 -8.92 5.97
N ALA A 26 5.31 -10.04 6.51
CA ALA A 26 5.90 -11.35 6.24
C ALA A 26 5.88 -11.70 4.74
N GLU A 27 4.81 -11.36 4.04
CA GLU A 27 4.71 -11.58 2.59
C GLU A 27 5.62 -10.66 1.77
N LEU A 28 5.81 -9.41 2.18
CA LEU A 28 6.79 -8.50 1.56
C LEU A 28 8.23 -8.99 1.78
N ASP A 29 8.56 -9.37 3.02
CA ASP A 29 9.86 -9.97 3.38
C ASP A 29 10.14 -11.23 2.52
N ARG A 30 9.12 -12.06 2.27
CA ARG A 30 9.20 -13.26 1.43
C ARG A 30 9.53 -12.96 -0.04
N ILE A 31 8.99 -11.88 -0.62
CA ILE A 31 9.09 -11.61 -2.07
C ILE A 31 10.18 -10.61 -2.45
N LEU A 32 10.54 -9.67 -1.57
CA LEU A 32 11.50 -8.62 -1.90
C LEU A 32 12.94 -9.07 -1.64
N GLY A 33 13.23 -9.82 -0.57
CA GLY A 33 14.58 -10.33 -0.31
C GLY A 33 15.67 -9.25 -0.14
N PHE A 34 15.28 -7.97 -0.05
CA PHE A 34 16.15 -6.81 0.17
C PHE A 34 15.51 -5.85 1.19
N ARG A 35 16.27 -4.87 1.66
CA ARG A 35 15.78 -3.85 2.60
C ARG A 35 14.84 -2.86 1.91
N TYR A 36 13.72 -2.57 2.56
CA TYR A 36 12.73 -1.63 2.08
C TYR A 36 12.18 -0.77 3.22
N GLU A 37 11.63 0.38 2.86
CA GLU A 37 10.89 1.27 3.74
C GLU A 37 9.40 1.19 3.40
N LEU A 38 8.54 0.90 4.38
CA LEU A 38 7.10 0.95 4.18
C LEU A 38 6.60 2.38 4.30
N CYS A 39 5.93 2.85 3.25
CA CYS A 39 5.45 4.21 3.16
C CYS A 39 3.93 4.25 2.93
N ILE A 40 3.29 5.31 3.43
CA ILE A 40 1.92 5.67 3.05
C ILE A 40 1.86 7.15 2.61
N PRO A 41 1.17 7.48 1.51
CA PRO A 41 0.89 8.87 1.18
C PRO A 41 -0.04 9.53 2.21
N GLU A 42 0.12 10.83 2.45
CA GLU A 42 -0.80 11.60 3.28
C GLU A 42 -2.27 11.50 2.80
N SER A 43 -2.50 11.45 1.48
CA SER A 43 -3.83 11.28 0.89
C SER A 43 -4.48 9.94 1.27
N VAL A 44 -3.71 8.85 1.25
CA VAL A 44 -4.13 7.51 1.68
C VAL A 44 -4.49 7.52 3.17
N LEU A 45 -3.68 8.18 4.00
CA LEU A 45 -3.97 8.30 5.44
C LEU A 45 -5.30 9.01 5.68
N LYS A 46 -5.57 10.13 4.99
CA LYS A 46 -6.84 10.87 5.10
C LYS A 46 -8.04 10.04 4.67
N GLU A 47 -7.90 9.26 3.60
CA GLU A 47 -8.95 8.34 3.14
C GLU A 47 -9.24 7.26 4.20
N LEU A 48 -8.18 6.66 4.75
CA LEU A 48 -8.28 5.65 5.81
C LEU A 48 -9.00 6.21 7.06
N GLU A 49 -8.67 7.44 7.47
CA GLU A 49 -9.35 8.16 8.55
C GLU A 49 -10.84 8.39 8.23
N GLY A 50 -11.19 8.67 6.98
CA GLY A 50 -12.57 8.76 6.50
C GLY A 50 -13.33 7.44 6.66
N ILE A 51 -12.78 6.36 6.09
CA ILE A 51 -13.37 5.01 6.14
C ILE A 51 -13.51 4.53 7.59
N SER A 52 -12.55 4.87 8.46
CA SER A 52 -12.55 4.47 9.87
C SER A 52 -13.83 4.88 10.63
N LYS A 53 -14.52 5.94 10.18
CA LYS A 53 -15.75 6.46 10.81
C LYS A 53 -16.98 5.59 10.53
N GLU A 54 -16.92 4.73 9.51
CA GLU A 54 -18.03 3.85 9.16
C GLU A 54 -18.21 2.71 10.16
N LYS A 55 -19.45 2.24 10.34
CA LYS A 55 -19.77 1.02 11.12
C LYS A 55 -19.61 -0.28 10.31
N SER A 56 -19.16 -0.17 9.06
CA SER A 56 -18.99 -1.28 8.11
C SER A 56 -17.84 -2.22 8.48
N LYS A 57 -17.71 -3.35 7.77
CA LYS A 57 -16.52 -4.23 7.87
C LYS A 57 -15.24 -3.46 7.49
N SER A 58 -15.31 -2.65 6.43
CA SER A 58 -14.22 -1.79 5.98
C SER A 58 -13.85 -0.75 7.04
N GLY A 59 -14.83 -0.11 7.68
CA GLY A 59 -14.56 0.86 8.76
C GLY A 59 -13.86 0.25 9.97
N ARG A 60 -14.17 -1.01 10.32
CA ARG A 60 -13.42 -1.74 11.36
C ARG A 60 -11.98 -2.05 10.92
N ALA A 61 -11.79 -2.50 9.69
CA ALA A 61 -10.46 -2.77 9.15
C ALA A 61 -9.61 -1.50 9.08
N ALA A 62 -10.18 -0.37 8.63
CA ALA A 62 -9.51 0.92 8.57
C ALA A 62 -9.10 1.41 9.96
N ARG A 63 -9.98 1.31 10.97
CA ARG A 63 -9.64 1.62 12.36
C ARG A 63 -8.45 0.81 12.87
N ALA A 64 -8.46 -0.49 12.64
CA ALA A 64 -7.33 -1.35 13.04
C ALA A 64 -6.05 -1.03 12.25
N SER A 65 -6.17 -0.62 10.98
CA SER A 65 -5.04 -0.24 10.13
C SER A 65 -4.36 1.06 10.56
N LEU A 66 -5.12 2.00 11.13
CA LEU A 66 -4.55 3.24 11.68
C LEU A 66 -3.56 2.98 12.83
N GLU A 67 -3.73 1.89 13.58
CA GLU A 67 -2.78 1.48 14.64
C GLU A 67 -1.42 1.01 14.08
N MET A 68 -1.38 0.61 12.80
CA MET A 68 -0.14 0.24 12.10
C MET A 68 0.66 1.46 11.64
N LYS A 69 0.10 2.68 11.73
CA LYS A 69 0.76 3.91 11.27
C LYS A 69 2.14 4.13 11.89
N LYS A 70 2.36 3.67 13.13
CA LYS A 70 3.64 3.78 13.83
C LYS A 70 4.79 3.04 13.14
N ASP A 71 4.46 2.03 12.32
CA ASP A 71 5.42 1.19 11.59
C ASP A 71 5.60 1.66 10.13
N LEU A 72 5.02 2.81 9.78
CA LEU A 72 4.95 3.35 8.41
C LEU A 72 5.50 4.76 8.35
N THR A 73 6.29 5.04 7.32
CA THR A 73 6.71 6.41 7.00
C THR A 73 5.61 7.11 6.22
N VAL A 74 5.04 8.18 6.79
CA VAL A 74 4.11 9.04 6.05
C VAL A 74 4.90 9.93 5.10
N ILE A 75 4.56 9.90 3.82
CA ILE A 75 5.23 10.68 2.77
C ILE A 75 4.25 11.67 2.11
N PRO A 76 4.75 12.79 1.56
CA PRO A 76 3.90 13.75 0.86
C PRO A 76 3.12 13.10 -0.28
N GLY A 77 1.81 13.36 -0.32
CA GLY A 77 0.91 12.86 -1.33
C GLY A 77 -0.29 13.79 -1.45
N ASN A 78 -0.30 14.60 -2.51
CA ASN A 78 -1.35 15.59 -2.77
C ASN A 78 -2.40 15.04 -3.73
N GLY A 79 -3.60 15.59 -3.67
CA GLY A 79 -4.73 15.13 -4.49
C GLY A 79 -5.39 13.88 -3.91
N ASN A 80 -6.03 13.09 -4.78
CA ASN A 80 -6.60 11.80 -4.39
C ASN A 80 -5.47 10.75 -4.20
N ALA A 81 -5.72 9.70 -3.42
CA ALA A 81 -4.85 8.56 -3.19
C ALA A 81 -4.27 8.00 -4.50
N ASP A 82 -5.13 7.72 -5.49
CA ASP A 82 -4.71 7.23 -6.82
C ASP A 82 -3.69 8.14 -7.51
N ASP A 83 -3.95 9.45 -7.53
CA ASP A 83 -3.07 10.42 -8.19
C ASP A 83 -1.73 10.53 -7.45
N ALA A 84 -1.75 10.50 -6.12
CA ALA A 84 -0.56 10.48 -5.30
C ALA A 84 0.29 9.21 -5.55
N LEU A 85 -0.35 8.04 -5.60
CA LEU A 85 0.33 6.76 -5.91
C LEU A 85 0.93 6.79 -7.31
N LEU A 86 0.21 7.33 -8.29
CA LEU A 86 0.72 7.50 -9.66
C LEU A 86 1.89 8.47 -9.72
N ALA A 87 1.86 9.57 -8.96
CA ALA A 87 2.96 10.52 -8.90
C ALA A 87 4.23 9.90 -8.29
N LEU A 88 4.06 9.00 -7.31
CA LEU A 88 5.15 8.30 -6.63
C LEU A 88 5.70 7.10 -7.42
N ALA A 89 4.94 6.57 -8.38
CA ALA A 89 5.33 5.44 -9.21
C ALA A 89 6.58 5.77 -10.05
N SER A 90 7.71 5.14 -9.69
CA SER A 90 9.01 5.25 -10.33
C SER A 90 9.74 3.91 -10.28
N LYS A 91 10.92 3.79 -10.91
CA LYS A 91 11.71 2.54 -10.90
C LYS A 91 12.19 2.11 -9.50
N ASP A 92 12.29 3.07 -8.57
CA ASP A 92 12.79 2.85 -7.20
C ASP A 92 11.66 2.80 -6.16
N THR A 93 10.41 2.90 -6.61
CA THR A 93 9.22 2.86 -5.76
C THR A 93 8.32 1.70 -6.18
N ILE A 94 8.06 0.80 -5.26
CA ILE A 94 7.14 -0.32 -5.44
C ILE A 94 5.77 0.10 -4.95
N ILE A 95 4.78 0.10 -5.85
CA ILE A 95 3.41 0.48 -5.51
C ILE A 95 2.59 -0.75 -5.16
N CYS A 96 1.95 -0.74 -4.00
CA CYS A 96 1.10 -1.83 -3.54
C CYS A 96 -0.37 -1.48 -3.73
N THR A 97 -1.03 -2.07 -4.73
CA THR A 97 -2.47 -1.86 -4.97
C THR A 97 -3.12 -3.08 -5.63
N ASN A 98 -4.40 -3.26 -5.36
CA ASN A 98 -5.25 -4.27 -6.01
C ASN A 98 -6.15 -3.66 -7.10
N ASP A 99 -6.15 -2.34 -7.29
CA ASP A 99 -7.00 -1.72 -8.29
C ASP A 99 -6.47 -1.99 -9.71
N LYS A 100 -7.32 -2.57 -10.55
CA LYS A 100 -6.95 -3.00 -11.90
C LYS A 100 -6.57 -1.80 -12.79
N VAL A 101 -7.27 -0.68 -12.68
CA VAL A 101 -7.03 0.51 -13.50
C VAL A 101 -5.70 1.16 -13.09
N LEU A 102 -5.45 1.27 -11.79
CA LEU A 102 -4.24 1.84 -11.23
C LEU A 102 -3.01 0.98 -11.58
N LYS A 103 -3.12 -0.35 -11.48
CA LYS A 103 -2.08 -1.29 -11.93
C LYS A 103 -1.62 -1.03 -13.36
N GLU A 104 -2.57 -0.91 -14.30
CA GLU A 104 -2.24 -0.67 -15.72
C GLU A 104 -1.55 0.69 -15.94
N LYS A 105 -1.91 1.71 -15.17
CA LYS A 105 -1.26 3.03 -15.24
C LYS A 105 0.17 2.99 -14.66
N ILE A 106 0.38 2.28 -13.55
CA ILE A 106 1.71 2.08 -12.92
C ILE A 106 2.63 1.30 -13.84
N LYS A 107 2.15 0.20 -14.45
CA LYS A 107 2.91 -0.59 -15.43
C LYS A 107 3.37 0.25 -16.62
N ARG A 108 2.50 1.13 -17.14
CA ARG A 108 2.86 2.06 -18.22
C ARG A 108 3.98 3.03 -17.85
N LYS A 109 4.16 3.34 -16.57
CA LYS A 109 5.29 4.14 -16.05
C LYS A 109 6.57 3.31 -15.83
N GLY A 110 6.51 1.99 -15.98
CA GLY A 110 7.65 1.09 -15.74
C GLY A 110 8.02 0.98 -14.25
N ALA A 111 7.08 1.23 -13.35
CA ALA A 111 7.27 1.08 -11.92
C ALA A 111 6.87 -0.34 -11.47
N PRO A 112 7.63 -0.97 -10.56
CA PRO A 112 7.28 -2.26 -9.98
C PRO A 112 6.01 -2.17 -9.14
N LEU A 113 5.21 -3.25 -9.11
CA LEU A 113 3.99 -3.28 -8.31
C LEU A 113 3.82 -4.60 -7.56
N ILE A 114 3.18 -4.51 -6.39
CA ILE A 114 2.79 -5.68 -5.60
C ILE A 114 1.27 -5.67 -5.41
N TYR A 115 0.66 -6.84 -5.46
CA TYR A 115 -0.78 -7.00 -5.31
C TYR A 115 -1.11 -8.29 -4.54
N LEU A 116 -2.29 -8.32 -3.92
CA LEU A 116 -2.81 -9.49 -3.24
C LEU A 116 -3.44 -10.45 -4.26
N ARG A 117 -2.93 -11.67 -4.30
CA ARG A 117 -3.42 -12.74 -5.17
C ARG A 117 -4.24 -13.74 -4.38
N GLN A 118 -5.40 -14.09 -4.93
CA GLN A 118 -6.36 -15.07 -4.36
C GLN A 118 -6.81 -14.76 -2.91
N LYS A 119 -6.63 -13.51 -2.44
CA LYS A 119 -6.85 -13.11 -1.03
C LYS A 119 -5.99 -13.91 -0.03
N LYS A 120 -4.82 -14.40 -0.45
CA LYS A 120 -3.99 -15.30 0.36
C LYS A 120 -2.53 -14.89 0.45
N TYR A 121 -1.95 -14.40 -0.65
CA TYR A 121 -0.51 -14.13 -0.72
C TYR A 121 -0.21 -12.94 -1.63
N LEU A 122 0.93 -12.28 -1.42
CA LEU A 122 1.38 -11.19 -2.26
C LEU A 122 2.15 -11.71 -3.47
N ALA A 123 1.96 -11.05 -4.61
CA ALA A 123 2.67 -11.30 -5.85
C ALA A 123 3.29 -10.01 -6.37
N LEU A 124 4.52 -10.13 -6.90
CA LEU A 124 5.22 -9.09 -7.63
C LEU A 124 4.85 -9.19 -9.13
N ASP A 125 4.56 -8.04 -9.75
CA ASP A 125 4.33 -7.88 -11.20
C ASP A 125 5.49 -7.09 -11.82
#